data_AF-A0A7K0Q1H5-F1
#
_entry.id   AF-A0A7K0Q1H5-F1
#
_cell.length_a   1.000
_cell.length_b   1.000
_cell.length_c   1.000
_cell.angle_alpha   90.00
_cell.angle_beta   90.00
_cell.angle_gamma   90.00
#
_symmetry.space_group_name_H-M   'P 1'
#
loop_
_entity.id
_entity.type
_entity.pdbx_description
1 polymer ?
#
loop_
_entity_poly.entity_id
_entity_poly.type
_entity_poly.pdbx_seq_one_letter_code
_entity_poly.pdbx_strand_id
1 'polypeptide(L)'
;TMLIRLRPEQMANLQPREGQSDFGYGDYVAYSKICTHAGCPVSLYEQETSRILCPCHQSQFDVLQGAKPVFGPASRSLPELPITLDDEGYFVARSDYIEAVGPTYWNRERI
;
A
#
# COMPACT_ATOMS: atom_id res chain seq x y z
N THR A 1 -9.26 1.12 1.42
CA THR A 1 -7.89 1.13 1.99
C THR A 1 -7.75 0.00 2.98
N MET A 2 -6.56 -0.55 3.15
CA MET A 2 -6.21 -1.50 4.20
C MET A 2 -5.20 -0.83 5.12
N LEU A 3 -5.57 -0.64 6.38
CA LEU A 3 -4.70 -0.17 7.44
C LEU A 3 -3.97 -1.38 8.02
N ILE A 4 -2.64 -1.34 8.00
CA ILE A 4 -1.78 -2.44 8.43
C ILE A 4 -0.90 -1.91 9.54
N ARG A 5 -0.96 -2.56 10.69
CA ARG A 5 0.00 -2.36 11.77
C ARG A 5 1.17 -3.32 11.55
N LEU A 6 2.36 -2.78 11.36
CA LEU A 6 3.58 -3.54 11.24
C LEU A 6 4.12 -3.91 12.63
N ARG A 7 4.65 -5.11 12.76
CA ARG A 7 5.35 -5.54 13.98
C ARG A 7 6.71 -4.84 14.08
N PRO A 8 7.33 -4.74 15.27
CA PRO A 8 8.62 -4.05 15.43
C PRO A 8 9.72 -4.55 14.47
N GLU A 9 9.80 -5.85 14.24
CA GLU A 9 10.75 -6.48 13.32
C GLU A 9 10.48 -6.14 11.85
N GLN A 10 9.21 -5.89 11.50
CA GLN A 10 8.81 -5.46 10.16
C GLN A 10 9.12 -3.98 9.96
N MET A 11 8.84 -3.15 10.97
CA MET A 11 9.19 -1.73 10.97
C MET A 11 10.69 -1.49 10.80
N ALA A 12 11.54 -2.32 11.42
CA ALA A 12 12.98 -2.23 11.27
C ALA A 12 13.47 -2.46 9.83
N ASN A 13 12.66 -3.15 9.01
CA ASN A 13 12.97 -3.47 7.62
C ASN A 13 12.14 -2.64 6.62
N LEU A 14 11.29 -1.74 7.09
CA LEU A 14 10.47 -0.90 6.22
C LEU A 14 11.35 0.02 5.39
N GLN A 15 11.17 -0.03 4.07
CA GLN A 15 11.79 0.84 3.08
C GLN A 15 10.67 1.61 2.37
N PRO A 16 10.33 2.81 2.86
CA PRO A 16 9.33 3.64 2.21
C PRO A 16 9.75 4.02 0.79
N ARG A 17 8.77 4.26 -0.06
CA ARG A 17 9.01 4.81 -1.39
C ARG A 17 9.54 6.24 -1.30
N GLU A 18 10.32 6.63 -2.31
CA GLU A 18 10.77 8.01 -2.48
C GLU A 18 9.57 8.97 -2.49
N GLY A 19 9.66 10.05 -1.70
CA GLY A 19 8.59 11.03 -1.56
C GLY A 19 7.37 10.58 -0.73
N GLN A 20 7.40 9.39 -0.10
CA GLN A 20 6.30 8.86 0.71
C GLN A 20 6.76 8.39 2.10
N SER A 21 7.94 8.80 2.55
CA SER A 21 8.52 8.36 3.83
C SER A 21 7.72 8.76 5.07
N ASP A 22 6.88 9.79 4.97
CA ASP A 22 6.05 10.29 6.06
C ASP A 22 4.57 9.86 5.94
N PHE A 23 4.20 9.02 4.97
CA PHE A 23 2.79 8.67 4.73
C PHE A 23 2.19 7.81 5.84
N GLY A 24 3.00 6.94 6.47
CA GLY A 24 2.60 6.15 7.62
C GLY A 24 2.50 6.98 8.92
N TYR A 25 1.93 6.38 9.96
CA TYR A 25 1.87 6.96 11.31
C TYR A 25 2.32 5.93 12.33
N GLY A 26 3.44 6.20 13.03
CA GLY A 26 4.01 5.24 13.97
C GLY A 26 4.38 3.91 13.28
N ASP A 27 3.78 2.81 13.72
CA ASP A 27 3.92 1.47 13.15
C ASP A 27 2.79 1.12 12.14
N TYR A 28 2.04 2.12 11.67
CA TYR A 28 0.92 1.93 10.74
C TYR A 28 1.21 2.44 9.34
N VAL A 29 0.81 1.66 8.34
CA VAL A 29 0.81 2.01 6.92
C VAL A 29 -0.56 1.74 6.32
N ALA A 30 -0.93 2.48 5.26
CA ALA A 30 -2.27 2.38 4.68
C ALA A 30 -2.20 2.30 3.15
N TYR A 31 -2.58 1.16 2.57
CA TYR A 31 -2.54 0.96 1.11
C TYR A 31 -3.93 0.82 0.50
N SER A 32 -4.09 1.21 -0.77
CA SER A 32 -5.32 0.93 -1.50
C SER A 32 -5.61 -0.57 -1.58
N LYS A 33 -6.90 -0.94 -1.47
CA LYS A 33 -7.34 -2.33 -1.68
C LYS A 33 -7.60 -2.64 -3.15
N ILE A 34 -7.41 -1.70 -4.07
CA ILE A 34 -7.70 -1.92 -5.49
C ILE A 34 -6.41 -2.31 -6.19
N CYS A 35 -6.34 -3.56 -6.64
CA CYS A 35 -5.20 -4.10 -7.36
C CYS A 35 -4.86 -3.26 -8.59
N THR A 36 -3.58 -2.89 -8.75
CA THR A 36 -3.10 -2.07 -9.88
C THR A 36 -3.05 -2.80 -11.23
N HIS A 37 -3.30 -4.11 -11.24
CA HIS A 37 -3.45 -4.88 -12.46
C HIS A 37 -4.84 -4.65 -13.09
N ALA A 38 -5.86 -5.29 -12.55
CA ALA A 38 -7.21 -5.34 -13.12
C ALA A 38 -8.31 -4.94 -12.11
N GLY A 39 -7.95 -4.28 -11.00
CA GLY A 39 -8.93 -3.63 -10.12
C GLY A 39 -9.59 -4.52 -9.07
N CYS A 40 -9.22 -5.81 -9.02
CA CYS A 40 -9.73 -6.70 -7.97
C CYS A 40 -9.39 -6.21 -6.56
N PRO A 41 -10.27 -6.44 -5.56
CA PRO A 41 -9.96 -6.20 -4.17
C PRO A 41 -8.81 -7.09 -3.68
N VAL A 42 -7.67 -6.50 -3.34
CA VAL A 42 -6.61 -7.19 -2.58
C VAL A 42 -7.01 -7.23 -1.11
N SER A 43 -7.57 -8.37 -0.70
CA SER A 43 -8.15 -8.53 0.65
C SER A 43 -7.45 -9.58 1.51
N LEU A 44 -6.41 -10.23 0.99
CA LEU A 44 -5.62 -11.21 1.72
C LEU A 44 -4.32 -10.57 2.17
N TYR A 45 -3.98 -10.72 3.45
CA TYR A 45 -2.72 -10.25 4.03
C TYR A 45 -2.05 -11.39 4.78
N GLU A 46 -0.84 -11.73 4.35
CA GLU A 46 0.01 -12.72 5.01
C GLU A 46 0.92 -11.99 6.00
N GLN A 47 0.62 -12.11 7.29
CA GLN A 47 1.31 -11.35 8.33
C GLN A 47 2.78 -11.73 8.48
N GLU A 48 3.16 -12.98 8.25
CA GLU A 48 4.53 -13.45 8.46
C GLU A 48 5.50 -12.82 7.46
N THR A 49 5.08 -12.68 6.20
CA THR A 49 5.91 -12.14 5.12
C THR A 49 5.58 -10.68 4.79
N SER A 50 4.58 -10.09 5.46
CA SER A 50 4.06 -8.74 5.17
C SER A 50 3.58 -8.58 3.72
N ARG A 51 2.94 -9.62 3.16
CA ARG A 51 2.47 -9.58 1.76
C ARG A 51 0.98 -9.36 1.67
N ILE A 52 0.60 -8.50 0.74
CA ILE A 52 -0.79 -8.34 0.31
C ILE A 52 -0.99 -9.19 -0.93
N LEU A 53 -2.02 -10.03 -0.95
CA LEU A 53 -2.29 -10.95 -2.06
C LEU A 53 -3.60 -10.60 -2.75
N CYS A 54 -3.54 -10.51 -4.08
CA CYS A 54 -4.69 -10.39 -4.96
C CYS A 54 -5.23 -11.79 -5.30
N PRO A 55 -6.47 -12.16 -4.90
CA PRO A 55 -6.99 -13.50 -5.14
C PRO A 55 -7.30 -13.78 -6.61
N CYS A 56 -7.47 -12.75 -7.45
CA CYS A 56 -7.89 -12.93 -8.85
C CYS A 56 -6.79 -13.52 -9.74
N HIS A 57 -5.59 -12.91 -9.70
CA HIS A 57 -4.47 -13.27 -10.57
C HIS A 57 -3.17 -13.40 -9.78
N GLN A 58 -3.29 -13.56 -8.46
CA GLN A 58 -2.20 -13.91 -7.56
C GLN A 58 -1.08 -12.87 -7.47
N SER A 59 -1.30 -11.62 -7.89
CA SER A 59 -0.32 -10.56 -7.63
C SER A 59 -0.05 -10.43 -6.15
N GLN A 60 1.21 -10.38 -5.77
CA GLN A 60 1.66 -10.21 -4.39
C GLN A 60 2.40 -8.88 -4.27
N PHE A 61 2.09 -8.11 -3.24
CA PHE A 61 2.69 -6.81 -2.98
C PHE A 61 3.41 -6.84 -1.64
N ASP A 62 4.68 -6.46 -1.62
CA ASP A 62 5.51 -6.42 -0.41
C ASP A 62 5.29 -5.08 0.31
N VAL A 63 4.63 -5.14 1.47
CA VAL A 63 4.31 -3.96 2.28
C VAL A 63 5.56 -3.25 2.79
N LEU A 64 6.66 -3.99 3.03
CA LEU A 64 7.90 -3.42 3.55
C LEU A 64 8.67 -2.65 2.48
N GLN A 65 8.30 -2.78 1.21
CA GLN A 65 8.90 -2.06 0.08
C GLN A 65 7.87 -1.17 -0.62
N GLY A 66 7.04 -0.45 0.14
CA GLY A 66 6.05 0.47 -0.41
C GLY A 66 4.98 -0.21 -1.27
N ALA A 67 4.53 -1.39 -0.84
CA ALA A 67 3.60 -2.27 -1.56
C ALA A 67 4.03 -2.57 -3.01
N LYS A 68 5.34 -2.72 -3.26
CA LYS A 68 5.88 -3.09 -4.57
C LYS A 68 5.41 -4.49 -4.98
N PRO A 69 4.95 -4.71 -6.22
CA PRO A 69 4.63 -6.05 -6.70
C PRO A 69 5.91 -6.89 -6.75
N VAL A 70 5.87 -8.07 -6.15
CA VAL A 70 6.97 -9.04 -6.11
C VAL A 70 6.63 -10.34 -6.84
N PHE A 71 5.36 -10.53 -7.21
CA PHE A 71 4.88 -11.67 -7.98
C PHE A 71 3.59 -11.34 -8.73
N GLY A 72 3.29 -12.11 -9.79
CA GLY A 72 2.06 -11.99 -10.59
C GLY A 72 2.07 -10.81 -11.59
N PRO A 73 0.92 -10.51 -12.22
CA PRO A 73 0.87 -9.61 -13.39
C PRO A 73 0.83 -8.10 -13.05
N ALA A 74 0.70 -7.71 -11.78
CA ALA A 74 0.69 -6.29 -11.41
C ALA A 74 2.09 -5.69 -11.60
N SER A 75 2.18 -4.56 -12.30
CA SER A 75 3.45 -3.88 -12.61
C SER A 75 3.69 -2.62 -11.79
N ARG A 76 2.75 -2.23 -10.91
CA ARG A 76 2.84 -1.03 -10.09
C ARG A 76 2.53 -1.31 -8.63
N SER A 77 3.18 -0.57 -7.74
CA SER A 77 2.86 -0.58 -6.32
C SER A 77 1.40 -0.19 -6.06
N LEU A 78 0.82 -0.70 -4.98
CA LEU A 78 -0.45 -0.18 -4.49
C LEU A 78 -0.22 1.27 -4.00
N PRO A 79 -1.11 2.22 -4.32
CA PRO A 79 -1.00 3.57 -3.77
C PRO A 79 -1.11 3.55 -2.25
N GLU A 80 -0.20 4.28 -1.59
CA GLU A 80 -0.20 4.50 -0.15
C GLU A 80 -1.00 5.78 0.18
N LEU A 81 -1.80 5.72 1.24
CA LEU A 81 -2.62 6.83 1.73
C LEU A 81 -1.88 7.51 2.89
N PRO A 82 -1.58 8.81 2.81
CA PRO A 82 -1.05 9.56 3.94
C PRO A 82 -2.04 9.59 5.09
N ILE A 83 -1.63 9.11 6.26
CA ILE A 83 -2.49 9.04 7.46
C ILE A 83 -1.86 9.77 8.65
N THR A 84 -2.69 10.15 9.61
CA THR A 84 -2.29 10.66 10.92
C THR A 84 -3.41 10.42 11.93
N LEU A 85 -3.25 10.87 13.17
CA LEU A 85 -4.34 10.97 14.14
C LEU A 85 -4.85 12.40 14.22
N ASP A 86 -6.15 12.57 14.41
CA ASP A 86 -6.73 13.85 14.85
C ASP A 86 -6.50 14.09 16.35
N ASP A 87 -6.98 15.24 16.84
CA ASP A 87 -6.83 15.67 18.24
C ASP A 87 -7.56 14.75 19.23
N GLU A 88 -8.53 13.96 18.77
CA GLU A 88 -9.27 12.98 19.56
C GLU A 88 -8.64 11.58 19.49
N GLY A 89 -7.61 11.40 18.66
CA GLY A 89 -6.86 10.15 18.51
C GLY A 89 -7.44 9.19 17.45
N TYR A 90 -8.29 9.65 16.54
CA TYR A 90 -8.82 8.84 15.44
C TYR A 90 -7.93 8.96 14.19
N PHE A 91 -7.79 7.86 13.45
CA PHE A 91 -7.08 7.90 12.16
C PHE A 91 -7.83 8.76 11.13
N VAL A 92 -7.11 9.71 10.55
CA VAL A 92 -7.58 10.56 9.45
C VAL A 92 -6.58 10.52 8.30
N ALA A 93 -7.06 10.73 7.07
CA ALA A 93 -6.19 10.91 5.91
C ALA A 93 -5.68 12.35 5.85
N ARG A 94 -4.37 12.56 5.65
CA ARG A 94 -3.79 13.91 5.51
C ARG A 94 -4.05 14.52 4.13
N SER A 95 -4.28 13.68 3.12
CA SER A 95 -4.63 14.07 1.75
C SER A 95 -5.26 12.88 1.01
N ASP A 96 -5.62 13.10 -0.26
CA ASP A 96 -5.88 12.02 -1.20
C ASP A 96 -4.60 11.21 -1.51
N TYR A 97 -4.78 10.10 -2.23
CA TYR A 97 -3.67 9.39 -2.86
C TYR A 97 -2.95 10.30 -3.86
N ILE A 98 -1.61 10.31 -3.80
CA ILE A 98 -0.80 11.04 -4.80
C ILE A 98 -0.61 10.27 -6.11
N GLU A 99 -1.07 9.02 -6.16
CA GLU A 99 -1.07 8.19 -7.36
C GLU A 99 -2.47 7.69 -7.70
N ALA A 100 -2.71 7.46 -8.98
CA ALA A 100 -3.96 6.85 -9.43
C ALA A 100 -4.18 5.45 -8.84
N VAL A 101 -5.35 5.28 -8.22
CA VAL A 101 -5.83 4.01 -7.67
C VAL A 101 -6.34 3.08 -8.76
N GLY A 102 -6.03 1.78 -8.62
CA GLY A 102 -6.51 0.72 -9.51
C GLY A 102 -5.71 0.56 -10.79
N PRO A 103 -6.28 -0.04 -11.84
CA PRO A 103 -5.60 -0.36 -13.09
C PRO A 103 -4.94 0.84 -13.76
N THR A 104 -3.89 0.57 -14.55
CA THR A 104 -3.30 1.61 -15.39
C THR A 104 -4.25 2.05 -16.50
N TYR A 105 -4.06 3.27 -17.00
CA TYR A 105 -4.78 3.83 -18.15
C TYR A 105 -3.81 4.66 -19.01
N TRP A 106 -4.24 5.01 -20.23
CA TRP A 106 -3.35 5.56 -21.26
C TRP A 106 -2.74 6.93 -20.91
N ASN A 107 -3.51 7.83 -20.30
CA ASN A 107 -3.06 9.19 -19.96
C ASN A 107 -2.47 9.31 -18.55
N ARG A 108 -2.05 8.20 -17.94
CA ARG A 108 -1.36 8.24 -16.64
C ARG A 108 0.08 8.71 -16.90
N GLU A 109 0.54 9.71 -16.15
CA GLU A 109 1.94 10.13 -16.20
C GLU A 109 2.85 8.91 -15.97
N ARG A 110 3.79 8.69 -16.90
CA ARG A 110 4.86 7.71 -16.76
C ARG A 110 5.90 8.30 -15.82
N ILE A 111 5.61 8.25 -14.52
CA ILE A 111 6.62 8.36 -13.46
C ILE A 111 7.57 7.17 -13.58
#